data_AF-A0A963IM64-F1
#
_entry.id   AF-A0A963IM64-F1
#
_cell.length_a   1.000
_cell.length_b   1.000
_cell.length_c   1.000
_cell.angle_alpha   90.00
_cell.angle_beta   90.00
_cell.angle_gamma   90.00
#
_symmetry.space_group_name_H-M   'P 1'
#
loop_
_entity.id
_entity.type
_entity.pdbx_description
1 polymer ?
#
loop_
_entity_poly.entity_id
_entity_poly.type
_entity_poly.pdbx_seq_one_letter_code
_entity_poly.pdbx_strand_id
1 'polypeptide(L)' 'MRFLIIVKATPESEAETSPAPSEELLAAMAGFHEELANAGALLDASGLKPSSAGWRIRYDGEQRTVIDGPFA' A
#
# COMPACT_ATOMS: atom_id res chain seq x y z
N MET A 1 -15.57 -8.62 -12.85
CA MET A 1 -14.83 -9.26 -11.75
C MET A 1 -13.78 -8.26 -11.27
N ARG A 2 -13.48 -8.19 -9.96
CA ARG A 2 -12.52 -7.24 -9.39
C ARG A 2 -11.35 -7.99 -8.77
N PHE A 3 -10.17 -7.38 -8.80
CA PHE A 3 -8.95 -7.92 -8.23
C PHE A 3 -8.33 -6.91 -7.28
N LEU A 4 -7.70 -7.40 -6.22
CA LEU A 4 -6.85 -6.62 -5.35
C LEU A 4 -5.41 -7.11 -5.56
N ILE A 5 -4.54 -6.23 -6.01
CA ILE A 5 -3.11 -6.51 -6.21
C ILE A 5 -2.37 -5.77 -5.10
N ILE A 6 -1.65 -6.51 -4.25
CA ILE A 6 -0.91 -5.95 -3.11
C ILE A 6 0.58 -6.18 -3.34
N VAL A 7 1.35 -5.10 -3.43
CA VAL A 7 2.81 -5.15 -3.33
C VAL A 7 3.16 -5.30 -1.85
N LYS A 8 3.85 -6.38 -1.51
CA LYS A 8 4.22 -6.67 -0.12
C LYS A 8 5.38 -5.77 0.32
N ALA A 9 5.23 -5.19 1.51
CA ALA A 9 6.30 -4.42 2.13
C ALA A 9 7.53 -5.29 2.40
N THR A 10 8.70 -4.71 2.19
CA THR A 10 10.02 -5.23 2.55
C THR A 10 10.57 -4.48 3.77
N PRO A 11 11.61 -5.00 4.46
CA PRO A 11 12.28 -4.28 5.54
C PRO A 11 12.70 -2.85 5.16
N GLU A 12 13.16 -2.64 3.93
CA GLU A 12 13.58 -1.33 3.43
C GLU A 12 12.40 -0.37 3.24
N SER A 13 11.27 -0.87 2.72
CA SER A 13 10.05 -0.05 2.57
C SER A 13 9.39 0.27 3.92
N GLU A 14 9.45 -0.65 4.90
CA GLU A 14 8.95 -0.41 6.26
C GLU A 14 9.85 0.57 7.04
N ALA A 15 11.17 0.53 6.77
CA ALA A 15 12.12 1.47 7.34
C ALA A 15 12.17 2.82 6.60
N GLU A 16 11.40 2.99 5.52
CA GLU A 16 11.40 4.17 4.64
C GLU A 16 12.81 4.55 4.15
N THR A 17 13.68 3.55 3.99
CA THR A 17 15.08 3.76 3.57
C THR A 17 15.28 3.55 2.07
N SER A 18 14.27 3.02 1.38
CA SER A 18 14.31 2.88 -0.07
C SER A 18 14.40 4.25 -0.75
N PRO A 19 15.39 4.47 -1.63
CA PRO A 19 15.42 5.69 -2.43
C PRO A 19 14.16 5.77 -3.31
N ALA A 20 13.78 6.99 -3.66
CA ALA A 20 12.69 7.20 -4.61
C ALA A 20 12.97 6.40 -5.91
N PRO A 21 11.93 5.84 -6.56
CA PRO A 21 12.09 5.20 -7.86
C PRO A 21 12.71 6.19 -8.85
N SER A 22 13.43 5.67 -9.86
CA SER A 22 13.96 6.53 -10.91
C SER A 22 12.82 7.28 -11.63
N GLU A 23 13.11 8.44 -12.21
CA GLU A 23 12.11 9.22 -12.95
C GLU A 23 11.51 8.41 -14.11
N GLU A 24 12.33 7.59 -14.78
CA GLU A 24 11.85 6.71 -15.86
C GLU A 24 10.83 5.69 -15.35
N LEU A 25 11.08 5.11 -14.17
CA LEU A 25 10.14 4.16 -13.57
C LEU A 25 8.86 4.84 -13.12
N LEU A 26 8.93 6.05 -12.54
CA LEU A 26 7.76 6.84 -12.18
C LEU A 26 6.91 7.19 -13.41
N ALA A 27 7.55 7.59 -14.51
CA ALA A 27 6.87 7.90 -15.76
C ALA A 27 6.18 6.66 -16.36
N ALA A 28 6.86 5.51 -16.36
CA ALA A 28 6.29 4.24 -16.82
C ALA A 28 5.08 3.81 -15.97
N MET A 29 5.17 3.95 -14.64
CA MET A 29 4.05 3.67 -13.73
C MET A 29 2.87 4.61 -13.98
N ALA A 30 3.12 5.90 -14.20
CA ALA A 30 2.08 6.87 -14.48
C ALA A 30 1.32 6.55 -15.79
N GLY A 31 2.06 6.26 -16.87
CA GLY A 31 1.47 5.88 -18.16
C GLY A 31 0.64 4.59 -18.06
N PHE A 32 1.15 3.56 -17.37
CA PHE A 32 0.40 2.33 -17.16
C PHE A 32 -0.90 2.55 -16.37
N HIS A 33 -0.89 3.36 -15.31
CA HIS A 33 -2.10 3.69 -14.56
C HIS A 33 -3.10 4.50 -15.41
N GLU A 34 -2.62 5.41 -16.26
CA GLU A 34 -3.46 6.17 -17.18
C GLU A 34 -4.17 5.27 -18.19
N GLU A 35 -3.45 4.31 -18.80
CA GLU A 35 -4.04 3.32 -19.70
C GLU A 35 -5.14 2.48 -19.01
N LEU A 36 -4.88 2.02 -17.79
CA LEU A 36 -5.86 1.26 -17.01
C LEU A 36 -7.08 2.11 -16.61
N ALA A 37 -6.88 3.38 -16.29
CA ALA A 37 -7.96 4.31 -15.98
C ALA A 37 -8.84 4.57 -17.21
N ASN A 38 -8.21 4.84 -18.37
CA ASN A 38 -8.92 5.05 -19.64
C ASN A 38 -9.70 3.80 -20.09
N ALA A 39 -9.18 2.61 -19.78
CA ALA A 39 -9.88 1.34 -20.02
C ALA A 39 -11.02 1.05 -19.01
N GLY A 40 -11.19 1.88 -17.98
CA GLY A 40 -12.15 1.65 -16.88
C GLY A 40 -11.78 0.47 -15.97
N ALA A 41 -10.54 0.01 -16.03
CA ALA A 41 -10.03 -1.13 -15.27
C ALA A 41 -9.42 -0.72 -13.92
N LEU A 42 -8.91 0.52 -13.81
CA LEU A 42 -8.34 1.03 -12.56
C LEU A 42 -9.43 1.57 -11.63
N LEU A 43 -9.51 0.97 -10.44
CA LEU A 43 -10.40 1.46 -9.37
C LEU A 43 -9.64 2.31 -8.33
N ASP A 44 -8.42 1.92 -7.99
CA ASP A 44 -7.51 2.62 -7.07
C ASP A 44 -6.07 2.13 -7.29
N ALA A 45 -5.09 3.00 -7.02
CA ALA A 45 -3.64 2.74 -7.09
C ALA A 45 -2.88 3.41 -5.93
N SER A 46 -3.52 3.61 -4.79
CA SER A 46 -2.92 4.30 -3.65
C SER A 46 -1.78 3.50 -3.01
N GLY A 47 -0.71 4.21 -2.63
CA GLY A 47 0.36 3.67 -1.79
C GLY A 47 -0.08 3.60 -0.32
N LEU A 48 0.48 2.64 0.41
CA LEU A 48 0.32 2.53 1.86
C LEU A 48 1.56 3.08 2.57
N LYS A 49 1.36 3.71 3.72
CA LYS A 49 2.44 4.08 4.64
C LYS A 49 3.00 2.83 5.34
N PRO A 50 4.22 2.91 5.93
CA PRO A 50 4.75 1.84 6.76
C PRO A 50 3.79 1.44 7.87
N SER A 51 3.88 0.18 8.31
CA SER A 51 3.02 -0.35 9.37
C SER A 51 3.18 0.40 10.69
N SER A 52 4.33 1.03 10.95
CA SER A 52 4.57 1.90 12.11
C SER A 52 3.65 3.11 12.19
N ALA A 53 3.07 3.56 11.06
CA ALA A 53 2.08 4.64 11.01
C ALA A 53 0.62 4.13 11.14
N GLY A 54 0.42 2.82 11.26
CA GLY A 54 -0.90 2.19 11.37
C GLY A 54 -1.19 1.65 12.77
N TRP A 55 -2.44 1.23 12.97
CA TRP A 55 -2.89 0.46 14.13
C TRP A 55 -3.85 -0.66 13.69
N ARG A 56 -3.95 -1.73 14.50
CA ARG A 56 -4.93 -2.81 14.36
C ARG A 56 -5.94 -2.69 15.50
N ILE A 57 -7.20 -2.98 15.22
CA ILE A 57 -8.22 -3.16 16.26
C ILE A 57 -8.51 -4.66 16.35
N ARG A 58 -8.13 -5.27 17.47
CA ARG A 58 -8.48 -6.66 17.78
C ARG A 58 -9.81 -6.71 18.50
N TYR A 59 -10.73 -7.51 17.98
CA TYR A 59 -12.02 -7.81 18.57
C TYR A 59 -11.95 -9.19 19.23
N ASP A 60 -12.35 -9.27 20.49
CA ASP A 60 -12.48 -10.52 21.24
C ASP A 60 -13.78 -10.47 22.07
N GLY A 61 -14.84 -11.04 21.51
CA GLY A 61 -16.21 -10.86 22.03
C GLY A 61 -16.60 -9.38 22.11
N GLU A 62 -16.86 -8.89 23.32
CA GLU A 62 -17.16 -7.48 23.59
C GLU A 62 -15.90 -6.63 23.83
N GLN A 63 -14.72 -7.24 23.92
CA GLN A 63 -13.47 -6.50 24.08
C GLN A 63 -12.97 -5.96 22.75
N ARG A 64 -12.49 -4.72 22.76
CA ARG A 64 -11.81 -4.06 21.64
C ARG A 64 -10.46 -3.54 22.13
N THR A 65 -9.38 -3.93 21.45
CA THR A 65 -8.01 -3.51 21.80
C THR A 65 -7.36 -2.86 20.58
N VAL A 66 -6.84 -1.65 20.75
CA VAL A 66 -5.99 -0.99 19.76
C VAL A 66 -4.56 -1.50 19.95
N ILE A 67 -3.93 -1.90 18.85
CA ILE A 67 -2.55 -2.36 18.79
C ILE A 67 -1.85 -1.46 17.79
N ASP A 68 -0.99 -0.58 18.28
CA ASP A 68 -0.15 0.28 17.44
C ASP A 68 0.82 -0.59 16.61
N GLY A 69 1.20 -0.12 15.43
CA GLY A 69 2.23 -0.76 14.62
C GLY A 69 3.66 -0.58 15.18
N PRO A 70 4.67 -1.21 14.56
CA PRO A 70 4.59 -2.09 13.40
C PRO A 70 3.86 -3.37 13.75
N PHE A 71 3.08 -3.88 12.79
CA PHE A 71 2.38 -5.11 13.03
C PHE A 71 3.36 -6.27 12.90
N ALA A 72 3.73 -6.85 14.05
CA ALA A 72 4.56 -8.04 14.14
C ALA A 72 4.20 -9.11 13.08
#